data_AF-A0A2I0DAW0-F1
#
_entry.id   AF-A0A2I0DAW0-F1
#
_cell.length_a   1.000
_cell.length_b   1.000
_cell.length_c   1.000
_cell.angle_alpha   90.00
_cell.angle_beta   90.00
_cell.angle_gamma   90.00
#
_symmetry.space_group_name_H-M   'P 1'
#
loop_
_entity.id
_entity.type
_entity.pdbx_description
1 polymer ?
#
loop_
_entity_poly.entity_id
_entity_poly.type
_entity_poly.pdbx_seq_one_letter_code
_entity_poly.pdbx_strand_id
1 'polypeptide(L)'
;MGNKTGNTILALITGTALGVGLGLLYAPQSGKKTRKQLKDEADHLQENLNKKYKETSSHLSAFSEEAKKSIEEKLDKTFSNASTKADGMLSKLESELDQLKKKNSNLQKELKNK
;
A
#
# COMPACT_ATOMS: atom_id res chain seq x y z
N MET A 1 7.80 3.90 -18.88
CA MET A 1 7.91 3.96 -17.40
C MET A 1 7.10 5.14 -16.79
N GLY A 2 6.03 5.65 -17.43
CA GLY A 2 5.27 6.81 -16.94
C GLY A 2 4.07 6.49 -16.01
N ASN A 3 3.79 5.21 -15.79
CA ASN A 3 2.60 4.70 -15.12
C ASN A 3 2.74 4.50 -13.61
N LYS A 4 3.97 4.45 -13.06
CA LYS A 4 4.20 4.26 -11.62
C LYS A 4 4.14 5.57 -10.84
N THR A 5 4.68 6.66 -11.40
CA THR A 5 4.65 7.99 -10.78
C THR A 5 3.22 8.53 -10.63
N GLY A 6 2.37 8.33 -11.63
CA GLY A 6 0.95 8.70 -11.56
C GLY A 6 0.21 7.94 -10.46
N ASN A 7 0.49 6.64 -10.29
CA ASN A 7 -0.14 5.82 -9.26
C ASN A 7 0.29 6.23 -7.84
N THR A 8 1.55 6.62 -7.64
CA THR A 8 2.04 7.10 -6.33
C THR A 8 1.44 8.45 -5.95
N ILE A 9 1.37 9.39 -6.90
CA ILE A 9 0.74 10.70 -6.66
C ILE A 9 -0.74 10.51 -6.33
N LEU A 10 -1.44 9.63 -7.08
CA LEU A 10 -2.83 9.30 -6.80
C LEU A 10 -2.99 8.69 -5.41
N ALA A 11 -2.18 7.69 -5.06
CA ALA A 11 -2.24 7.05 -3.74
C ALA A 11 -1.98 8.04 -2.60
N LEU A 12 -1.04 8.98 -2.78
CA LEU A 12 -0.75 10.01 -1.78
C LEU A 12 -1.92 10.98 -1.62
N ILE A 13 -2.47 11.49 -2.72
CA ILE A 13 -3.63 12.41 -2.67
C ILE A 13 -4.82 11.71 -2.04
N THR A 14 -5.12 10.48 -2.44
CA THR A 14 -6.22 9.69 -1.88
C THR A 14 -6.00 9.43 -0.38
N GLY A 15 -4.81 9.01 0.03
CA GLY A 15 -4.50 8.78 1.44
C GLY A 15 -4.59 10.05 2.29
N THR A 16 -4.08 11.17 1.77
CA THR A 16 -4.10 12.47 2.47
C THR A 16 -5.53 13.01 2.57
N ALA A 17 -6.30 12.93 1.49
CA ALA A 17 -7.70 13.36 1.46
C ALA A 17 -8.56 12.55 2.44
N LEU A 18 -8.36 11.25 2.54
CA LEU A 18 -9.04 10.41 3.54
C LEU A 18 -8.63 10.79 4.96
N GLY A 19 -7.33 10.98 5.22
CA GLY A 19 -6.85 11.37 6.55
C GLY A 19 -7.39 12.72 7.00
N VAL A 20 -7.29 13.75 6.15
CA VAL A 20 -7.82 15.09 6.42
C VAL A 20 -9.35 15.05 6.50
N GLY A 21 -10.00 14.28 5.63
CA GLY A 21 -11.45 14.10 5.65
C GLY A 21 -11.93 13.51 6.97
N LEU A 22 -11.34 12.40 7.43
CA LEU A 22 -11.67 11.79 8.72
C LEU A 22 -11.33 12.71 9.90
N GLY A 23 -10.20 13.42 9.86
CA GLY A 23 -9.81 14.36 10.91
C GLY A 23 -10.76 15.56 11.04
N LEU A 24 -11.17 16.13 9.91
CA LEU A 24 -12.15 17.24 9.88
C LEU A 24 -13.56 16.77 10.26
N LEU A 25 -13.95 15.55 9.89
CA LEU A 25 -15.23 14.96 10.31
C LEU A 25 -15.26 14.65 11.81
N TYR A 26 -14.12 14.21 12.38
CA TYR A 26 -13.99 13.97 13.81
C TYR A 26 -14.01 15.28 14.62
N ALA A 27 -13.39 16.34 14.11
CA ALA A 27 -13.32 17.65 14.77
C ALA A 27 -13.81 18.78 13.83
N PRO A 28 -15.13 19.02 13.76
CA PRO A 28 -15.67 20.05 12.89
C PRO A 28 -15.32 21.45 13.42
N GLN A 29 -14.82 22.31 12.53
CA GLN A 29 -14.54 23.71 12.81
C GLN A 29 -15.39 24.62 11.93
N SER A 30 -15.65 25.85 12.38
CA SER A 30 -16.42 26.81 11.59
C SER A 30 -15.60 27.33 10.41
N GLY A 31 -16.23 27.41 9.23
CA GLY A 31 -15.51 27.79 7.99
C GLY A 31 -14.83 29.16 8.03
N LYS A 32 -15.38 30.13 8.79
CA LYS A 32 -14.74 31.43 9.02
C LYS A 32 -13.39 31.29 9.75
N LYS A 33 -13.32 30.39 10.73
CA LYS A 33 -12.12 30.11 11.51
C LYS A 33 -11.10 29.35 10.67
N THR A 34 -11.53 28.32 9.93
CA THR A 34 -10.67 27.54 9.03
C THR A 34 -10.01 28.39 7.96
N ARG A 35 -10.73 29.34 7.33
CA ARG A 35 -10.15 30.22 6.31
C ARG A 35 -9.08 31.16 6.89
N LYS A 36 -9.32 31.69 8.10
CA LYS A 36 -8.35 32.55 8.78
C LYS A 36 -7.09 31.76 9.15
N GLN A 37 -7.28 30.59 9.78
CA GLN A 37 -6.20 29.68 10.14
C GLN A 37 -5.38 29.25 8.91
N LEU A 38 -6.02 28.81 7.83
CA LEU A 38 -5.29 28.41 6.62
C LEU A 38 -4.36 29.50 6.08
N LYS A 39 -4.77 30.78 6.16
CA LYS A 39 -3.92 31.90 5.75
C LYS A 39 -2.74 32.08 6.69
N ASP A 40 -3.00 32.14 7.99
CA ASP A 40 -1.98 32.36 9.02
C ASP A 40 -0.98 31.18 9.06
N GLU A 41 -1.47 29.94 9.01
CA GLU A 41 -0.64 28.73 8.94
C GLU A 41 0.15 28.62 7.63
N ALA A 42 -0.37 29.07 6.48
CA ALA A 42 0.38 29.02 5.22
C ALA A 42 1.63 29.90 5.26
N ASP A 43 1.48 31.13 5.75
CA ASP A 43 2.59 32.09 5.89
C ASP A 43 3.65 31.56 6.87
N HIS A 44 3.22 31.04 8.03
CA HIS A 44 4.12 30.44 9.01
C HIS A 44 4.77 29.15 8.51
N LEU A 45 4.04 28.30 7.79
CA LEU A 45 4.56 27.05 7.25
C LEU A 45 5.65 27.33 6.22
N GLN A 46 5.46 28.31 5.33
CA GLN A 46 6.47 28.67 4.34
C GLN A 46 7.79 29.09 5.00
N GLU A 47 7.73 29.93 6.04
CA GLU A 47 8.93 30.38 6.75
C GLU A 47 9.61 29.22 7.50
N ASN A 48 8.83 28.40 8.20
CA ASN A 48 9.34 27.28 8.99
C ASN A 48 9.87 26.13 8.12
N LEU A 49 9.22 25.84 6.99
CA LEU A 49 9.70 24.86 6.02
C LEU A 49 11.03 25.29 5.44
N ASN A 50 11.20 26.56 5.06
CA ASN A 50 12.49 27.03 4.52
C ASN A 50 13.63 26.90 5.54
N LYS A 51 13.37 27.15 6.82
CA LYS A 51 14.35 26.98 7.90
C LYS A 51 14.64 25.50 8.17
N LYS A 52 13.61 24.69 8.40
CA LYS A 52 13.73 23.26 8.71
C LYS A 52 14.23 22.44 7.53
N TYR A 53 13.90 22.79 6.29
CA TYR A 53 14.43 22.11 5.11
C TYR A 53 15.95 22.24 5.04
N LYS A 54 16.48 23.45 5.28
CA LYS A 54 17.93 23.69 5.30
C LYS A 54 18.63 22.91 6.42
N GLU A 55 18.00 22.78 7.59
CA GLU A 55 18.55 22.08 8.75
C GLU A 55 18.41 20.56 8.65
N THR A 56 17.27 20.05 8.16
CA THR A 56 16.94 18.62 8.12
C THR A 56 17.47 17.91 6.88
N SER A 57 17.75 18.62 5.79
CA SER A 57 18.26 18.02 4.55
C SER A 57 19.53 17.18 4.77
N SER A 58 20.42 17.60 5.68
CA SER A 58 21.64 16.85 6.03
C SER A 58 21.36 15.53 6.78
N HIS A 59 20.35 15.51 7.65
CA HIS A 59 19.98 14.34 8.45
C HIS A 59 19.02 13.39 7.72
N LEU A 60 18.25 13.92 6.77
CA LEU A 60 17.26 13.16 5.99
C LEU A 60 17.93 12.11 5.10
N SER A 61 19.11 12.39 4.55
CA SER A 61 19.83 11.46 3.68
C SER A 61 20.19 10.18 4.42
N ALA A 62 20.76 10.29 5.62
CA ALA A 62 21.13 9.13 6.44
C ALA A 62 19.91 8.33 6.89
N PHE A 63 18.85 9.02 7.33
CA PHE A 63 17.60 8.35 7.71
C PHE A 63 16.91 7.67 6.52
N SER A 64 16.96 8.28 5.34
CA SER A 64 16.38 7.75 4.10
C SER A 64 17.08 6.46 3.67
N GLU A 65 18.41 6.40 3.75
CA GLU A 65 19.17 5.19 3.45
C GLU A 65 18.83 4.04 4.40
N GLU A 66 18.74 4.32 5.71
CA GLU A 66 18.39 3.31 6.70
C GLU A 66 16.93 2.84 6.56
N ALA A 67 16.00 3.77 6.35
CA ALA A 67 14.61 3.44 6.06
C ALA A 67 14.49 2.58 4.80
N LYS A 68 15.17 2.95 3.72
CA LYS A 68 15.19 2.20 2.46
C LYS A 68 15.69 0.78 2.68
N LYS A 69 16.80 0.60 3.41
CA LYS A 69 17.34 -0.73 3.74
C LYS A 69 16.34 -1.56 4.55
N SER A 70 15.70 -0.98 5.56
CA SER A 70 14.71 -1.70 6.38
C SER A 70 13.46 -2.11 5.59
N ILE A 71 13.06 -1.28 4.62
CA ILE A 71 11.93 -1.55 3.72
C ILE A 71 12.29 -2.64 2.72
N GLU A 72 13.47 -2.58 2.11
CA GLU A 72 13.98 -3.62 1.19
C GLU A 72 14.04 -4.99 1.92
N GLU A 73 14.62 -5.04 3.12
CA GLU A 73 14.67 -6.28 3.91
C GLU A 73 13.27 -6.82 4.27
N LYS A 74 12.32 -5.95 4.60
CA LYS A 74 10.93 -6.35 4.91
C LYS A 74 10.18 -6.79 3.67
N LEU A 75 10.39 -6.13 2.53
CA LEU A 75 9.76 -6.48 1.26
C LEU A 75 10.27 -7.80 0.72
N ASP A 76 11.58 -8.04 0.74
CA ASP A 76 12.17 -9.30 0.29
C ASP A 76 11.65 -10.47 1.14
N LYS A 77 11.65 -10.33 2.47
CA LYS A 77 11.07 -11.34 3.38
C LYS A 77 9.59 -11.58 3.11
N THR A 78 8.82 -10.52 2.89
CA THR A 78 7.37 -10.63 2.62
C THR A 78 7.10 -11.28 1.26
N PHE A 79 7.86 -10.89 0.23
CA PHE A 79 7.72 -11.42 -1.12
C PHE A 79 8.13 -12.89 -1.20
N SER A 80 9.26 -13.28 -0.60
CA SER A 80 9.67 -14.69 -0.54
C SER A 80 8.64 -15.55 0.20
N ASN A 81 8.16 -15.10 1.36
CA ASN A 81 7.13 -15.84 2.11
C ASN A 81 5.82 -15.93 1.34
N ALA A 82 5.42 -14.86 0.65
CA ALA A 82 4.22 -14.87 -0.18
C ALA A 82 4.37 -15.80 -1.39
N SER A 83 5.52 -15.79 -2.07
CA SER A 83 5.80 -16.67 -3.22
C SER A 83 5.76 -18.14 -2.81
N THR A 84 6.48 -18.52 -1.76
CA THR A 84 6.47 -19.90 -1.27
C THR A 84 5.07 -20.34 -0.83
N LYS A 85 4.29 -19.43 -0.23
CA LYS A 85 2.90 -19.72 0.17
C LYS A 85 1.97 -19.83 -1.04
N ALA A 86 2.21 -19.05 -2.09
CA ALA A 86 1.47 -19.14 -3.35
C ALA A 86 1.81 -20.43 -4.11
N ASP A 87 3.08 -20.80 -4.22
CA ASP A 87 3.54 -22.04 -4.87
C ASP A 87 2.94 -23.28 -4.16
N GLY A 88 3.01 -23.31 -2.84
CA GLY A 88 2.38 -24.38 -2.05
C GLY A 88 0.85 -24.43 -2.20
N MET A 89 0.20 -23.30 -2.49
CA MET A 89 -1.24 -23.26 -2.77
C MET A 89 -1.55 -23.71 -4.20
N LEU A 90 -0.72 -23.36 -5.18
CA LEU A 90 -0.83 -23.81 -6.57
C LEU A 90 -0.69 -25.34 -6.66
N SER A 91 0.33 -25.94 -6.02
CA SER A 91 0.49 -27.40 -6.02
C SER A 91 -0.69 -28.13 -5.37
N LYS A 92 -1.28 -27.55 -4.33
CA LYS A 92 -2.51 -28.09 -3.72
C LYS A 92 -3.68 -28.03 -4.68
N LEU A 93 -3.87 -26.91 -5.37
CA LEU A 93 -4.91 -26.76 -6.39
C LEU A 93 -4.75 -27.75 -7.54
N GLU A 94 -3.53 -27.97 -8.04
CA GLU A 94 -3.26 -28.97 -9.09
C GLU A 94 -3.60 -30.39 -8.64
N SER A 95 -3.18 -30.76 -7.41
CA SER A 95 -3.48 -32.08 -6.84
C SER A 95 -4.99 -32.29 -6.69
N GLU A 96 -5.73 -31.30 -6.20
CA GLU A 96 -7.19 -31.36 -6.09
C GLU A 96 -7.86 -31.45 -7.47
N LEU A 97 -7.36 -30.72 -8.47
CA LEU A 97 -7.89 -30.73 -9.83
C LEU A 97 -7.70 -32.10 -10.51
N ASP A 98 -6.54 -32.74 -10.32
CA ASP A 98 -6.28 -34.09 -10.83
C ASP A 98 -7.14 -35.15 -10.12
N GLN A 99 -7.34 -35.03 -8.81
CA GLN A 99 -8.26 -35.90 -8.07
C GLN A 99 -9.70 -35.73 -8.57
N LEU A 100 -10.14 -34.50 -8.80
CA LEU A 100 -11.46 -34.20 -9.38
C LEU A 100 -11.61 -34.80 -10.78
N LYS A 101 -10.60 -34.66 -11.66
CA LYS A 101 -10.61 -35.26 -13.00
C LYS A 101 -10.69 -36.79 -12.96
N LYS A 102 -9.89 -37.45 -12.11
CA LYS A 102 -9.92 -38.91 -11.95
C LYS A 102 -11.28 -39.37 -11.44
N LYS A 103 -11.80 -38.74 -10.37
CA LYS A 103 -13.15 -39.03 -9.84
C LYS A 103 -14.23 -38.87 -10.92
N ASN A 104 -14.19 -37.78 -11.69
CA ASN A 104 -15.16 -37.55 -12.78
C ASN A 104 -15.08 -38.64 -13.87
N SER A 105 -13.86 -39.03 -14.28
CA SER A 105 -13.69 -40.11 -15.28
C SER A 105 -14.18 -41.47 -14.79
N ASN A 106 -13.99 -41.80 -13.50
CA ASN A 106 -14.47 -43.04 -12.90
C ASN A 106 -16.00 -43.05 -12.83
N LEU A 107 -16.61 -41.94 -12.41
CA LEU A 107 -18.07 -41.78 -12.42
C LEU A 107 -18.65 -41.95 -13.82
N GLN A 108 -18.02 -41.38 -14.86
CA GLN A 108 -18.50 -41.58 -16.24
C GLN A 108 -18.38 -43.03 -16.73
N LYS A 109 -17.36 -43.78 -16.30
CA LYS A 109 -17.23 -45.21 -16.63
C LYS A 109 -18.27 -46.05 -15.90
N GLU A 110 -18.51 -45.77 -14.63
CA GLU A 110 -19.59 -46.43 -13.85
C GLU A 110 -20.97 -46.15 -14.44
N LEU A 111 -21.23 -44.91 -14.89
CA LEU A 111 -22.48 -44.54 -15.56
C LEU A 111 -22.67 -45.20 -16.93
N LYS A 112 -21.59 -45.50 -17.67
CA LYS A 112 -21.66 -46.21 -18.97
C LYS A 112 -21.80 -47.73 -18.83
N ASN A 113 -21.39 -48.30 -17.70
CA ASN A 113 -21.46 -49.73 -17.42
C ASN A 113 -22.76 -50.13 -16.70
N LYS A 114 -23.72 -49.21 -16.57
CA LYS A 114 -25.02 -49.41 -15.94
C LYS A 114 -26.13 -49.23 -16.98
#